data_AF-A0A1G5XLP4-F1
#
_entry.id   AF-A0A1G5XLP4-F1
#
_cell.length_a   1.000
_cell.length_b   1.000
_cell.length_c   1.000
_cell.angle_alpha   90.00
_cell.angle_beta   90.00
_cell.angle_gamma   90.00
#
_symmetry.space_group_name_H-M   'P 1'
#
loop_
_entity.id
_entity.type
_entity.pdbx_description
1 polymer ?
#
loop_
_entity_poly.entity_id
_entity_poly.type
_entity_poly.pdbx_seq_one_letter_code
_entity_poly.pdbx_strand_id
1 'polypeptide(L)'
;MKIDSHFSISDLKSPLERFWNLSGQKIRSIEDSFDTKNGAPVFTENGKYVTRGWTEWTQGFQFGSALLQFDATGETEFLEIGRKNTVQKMAPHLTHIGVHDHGFNNVSTYGNLLRLINESKIQSSEWEKEFYKLALKVTGAVQATRWTSIPNGGFIYSFNGPHSLFVDTIRSCRALVVSHQLGHVLQGENDRRISLIQRAIQHILSTVRFSIFYGKGRDSYDVAGRTAHEIIFNTNDGNYRCPNSQQGYTGFSTWTRGLAWAICGLGETLEILDQISESDYAEVISKKDLIAELNEAAIATSEFYLANTPTDGIPYWDTGAPSLHKMGDYLNRPSEPFNAFEPVDSSAACITAQGLIRIGNWLKNSDPNRAEKYHKAGIQIAGALFSQPYLSTDPAHQGLILHSIYHQPNGWDYVPQAGKVAHGESSMWGDYHARELALLVHRMMKNEPYYSYLNCVPA
;
A
#
# COMPACT_ATOMS: atom_id res chain seq x y z
N MET A 1 -6.22 2.37 19.46
CA MET A 1 -7.58 2.37 18.85
C MET A 1 -8.58 1.80 19.84
N LYS A 2 -9.78 2.38 19.90
CA LYS A 2 -10.90 1.82 20.67
C LYS A 2 -11.94 1.27 19.69
N ILE A 3 -12.13 -0.04 19.68
CA ILE A 3 -13.09 -0.69 18.78
C ILE A 3 -14.51 -0.42 19.29
N ASP A 4 -15.35 0.10 18.41
CA ASP A 4 -16.78 0.25 18.63
C ASP A 4 -17.50 -1.05 18.26
N SER A 5 -18.16 -1.68 19.24
CA SER A 5 -18.93 -2.91 19.03
C SER A 5 -20.20 -2.71 18.22
N HIS A 6 -20.69 -1.48 18.09
CA HIS A 6 -21.94 -1.16 17.39
C HIS A 6 -21.72 -0.70 15.95
N PHE A 7 -20.50 -0.24 15.62
CA PHE A 7 -20.18 0.19 14.26
C PHE A 7 -20.03 -1.02 13.33
N SER A 8 -20.66 -0.94 12.17
CA SER A 8 -20.81 -2.03 11.21
C SER A 8 -20.60 -1.55 9.78
N ILE A 9 -20.46 -2.50 8.85
CA ILE A 9 -20.28 -2.18 7.43
C ILE A 9 -21.51 -1.45 6.85
N SER A 10 -22.72 -1.69 7.36
CA SER A 10 -23.92 -0.99 6.92
C SER A 10 -23.91 0.50 7.24
N ASP A 11 -23.18 0.93 8.28
CA ASP A 11 -23.02 2.33 8.65
C ASP A 11 -22.21 3.12 7.61
N LEU A 12 -21.49 2.42 6.72
CA LEU A 12 -20.71 3.02 5.64
C LEU A 12 -21.52 3.30 4.38
N LYS A 13 -22.81 2.93 4.30
CA LYS A 13 -23.62 3.11 3.09
C LYS A 13 -23.64 4.56 2.60
N SER A 14 -24.15 5.48 3.43
CA SER A 14 -24.23 6.91 3.07
C SER A 14 -22.85 7.57 2.94
N PRO A 15 -21.87 7.29 3.83
CA PRO A 15 -20.50 7.74 3.64
C PRO A 15 -19.88 7.32 2.30
N LEU A 16 -20.09 6.08 1.85
CA LEU A 16 -19.58 5.58 0.57
C LEU A 16 -20.22 6.29 -0.63
N GLU A 17 -21.53 6.51 -0.60
CA GLU A 17 -22.21 7.28 -1.67
C GLU A 17 -21.63 8.70 -1.78
N ARG A 18 -21.43 9.38 -0.66
CA ARG A 18 -20.77 10.71 -0.63
C ARG A 18 -19.32 10.63 -1.11
N PHE A 19 -18.58 9.62 -0.68
CA PHE A 19 -17.18 9.40 -1.05
C PHE A 19 -17.02 9.28 -2.56
N TRP A 20 -17.81 8.43 -3.23
CA TRP A 20 -17.70 8.21 -4.67
C TRP A 20 -18.06 9.45 -5.49
N ASN A 21 -19.04 10.24 -5.03
CA ASN A 21 -19.38 11.52 -5.63
C ASN A 21 -18.21 12.52 -5.57
N LEU A 22 -17.59 12.68 -4.39
CA LEU A 22 -16.44 13.57 -4.21
C LEU A 22 -15.21 13.06 -4.97
N SER A 23 -14.96 11.75 -4.95
CA SER A 23 -13.87 11.09 -5.67
C SER A 23 -13.90 11.40 -7.17
N GLY A 24 -15.07 11.30 -7.80
CA GLY A 24 -15.24 11.62 -9.21
C GLY A 24 -14.93 13.10 -9.51
N GLN A 25 -15.39 14.02 -8.67
CA GLN A 25 -15.07 15.45 -8.79
C GLN A 25 -13.57 15.71 -8.69
N LYS A 26 -12.87 15.03 -7.77
CA LYS A 26 -11.41 15.14 -7.62
C LYS A 26 -10.66 14.66 -8.85
N ILE A 27 -11.04 13.50 -9.40
CA ILE A 27 -10.43 12.96 -10.62
C ILE A 27 -10.60 13.91 -11.81
N ARG A 28 -11.82 14.44 -12.02
CA ARG A 28 -12.06 15.44 -13.09
C ARG A 28 -11.20 16.69 -12.90
N SER A 29 -11.15 17.23 -11.69
CA SER A 29 -10.33 18.41 -11.38
C SER A 29 -8.84 18.21 -11.68
N ILE A 30 -8.30 17.02 -11.41
CA ILE A 30 -6.89 16.69 -11.70
C ILE A 30 -6.68 16.53 -13.20
N GLU A 31 -7.53 15.78 -13.89
CA GLU A 31 -7.43 15.56 -15.35
C GLU A 31 -7.50 16.89 -16.12
N ASP A 32 -8.33 17.82 -15.68
CA ASP A 32 -8.52 19.11 -16.35
C ASP A 32 -7.33 20.08 -16.20
N SER A 33 -6.51 19.93 -15.15
CA SER A 33 -5.57 20.99 -14.77
C SER A 33 -4.15 20.56 -14.43
N PHE A 34 -3.89 19.27 -14.22
CA PHE A 34 -2.54 18.79 -13.87
C PHE A 34 -1.70 18.50 -15.13
N ASP A 35 -0.58 19.20 -15.28
CA ASP A 35 0.34 18.98 -16.40
C ASP A 35 1.36 17.87 -16.08
N THR A 36 1.12 16.67 -16.62
CA THR A 36 1.99 15.49 -16.45
C THR A 36 3.36 15.64 -17.11
N LYS A 37 3.65 16.71 -17.85
CA LYS A 37 5.01 16.96 -18.40
C LYS A 37 6.04 17.23 -17.31
N ASN A 38 5.61 17.66 -16.12
CA ASN A 38 6.50 18.02 -15.02
C ASN A 38 6.76 16.85 -14.05
N GLY A 39 6.24 15.67 -14.35
CA GLY A 39 6.28 14.46 -13.50
C GLY A 39 4.90 14.08 -12.95
N ALA A 40 4.87 13.02 -12.13
CA ALA A 40 3.64 12.53 -11.50
C ALA A 40 3.14 13.43 -10.36
N PRO A 41 1.82 13.50 -10.14
CA PRO A 41 1.27 14.14 -8.94
C PRO A 41 1.62 13.31 -7.71
N VAL A 42 2.18 13.95 -6.67
CA VAL A 42 2.68 13.24 -5.47
C VAL A 42 1.82 13.57 -4.26
N PHE A 43 1.75 14.84 -3.87
CA PHE A 43 0.95 15.36 -2.77
C PHE A 43 0.39 16.73 -3.13
N THR A 44 -0.57 17.22 -2.35
CA THR A 44 -1.13 18.56 -2.57
C THR A 44 -0.39 19.62 -1.77
N GLU A 45 -0.24 20.81 -2.35
CA GLU A 45 0.18 22.03 -1.67
C GLU A 45 -0.91 23.08 -1.91
N ASN A 46 -1.47 23.63 -0.82
CA ASN A 46 -2.62 24.53 -0.87
C ASN A 46 -3.77 23.95 -1.72
N GLY A 47 -4.04 22.65 -1.54
CA GLY A 47 -5.09 21.93 -2.21
C GLY A 47 -4.89 21.65 -3.70
N LYS A 48 -3.69 21.85 -4.26
CA LYS A 48 -3.36 21.47 -5.65
C LYS A 48 -2.24 20.45 -5.69
N TYR A 49 -2.37 19.40 -6.49
CA TYR A 49 -1.32 18.40 -6.65
C TYR A 49 -0.08 19.02 -7.28
N VAL A 50 1.07 18.71 -6.69
CA VAL A 50 2.39 19.10 -7.19
C VAL A 50 3.23 17.86 -7.48
N THR A 51 4.27 18.04 -8.29
CA THR A 51 5.28 17.02 -8.54
C THR A 51 6.38 17.10 -7.48
N ARG A 52 7.09 16.00 -7.26
CA ARG A 52 8.28 15.99 -6.40
C ARG A 52 9.34 15.09 -7.02
N GLY A 53 10.45 15.69 -7.43
CA GLY A 53 11.58 14.95 -8.01
C GLY A 53 12.28 14.10 -6.95
N TRP A 54 11.85 12.85 -6.81
CA TRP A 54 12.61 11.81 -6.11
C TRP A 54 12.55 10.50 -6.89
N THR A 55 11.33 10.00 -7.13
CA THR A 55 11.02 8.87 -8.03
C THR A 55 9.63 9.07 -8.65
N GLU A 56 9.39 8.53 -9.84
CA GLU A 56 8.10 8.57 -10.54
C GLU A 56 7.18 7.41 -10.10
N TRP A 57 6.96 7.28 -8.78
CA TRP A 57 6.31 6.11 -8.19
C TRP A 57 4.78 6.22 -8.03
N THR A 58 4.21 7.42 -8.19
CA THR A 58 2.79 7.71 -7.92
C THR A 58 1.91 7.81 -9.18
N GLN A 59 2.49 7.79 -10.38
CA GLN A 59 1.74 7.99 -11.63
C GLN A 59 0.65 6.94 -11.84
N GLY A 60 0.93 5.68 -11.50
CA GLY A 60 -0.05 4.61 -11.62
C GLY A 60 -1.21 4.73 -10.63
N PHE A 61 -1.03 5.41 -9.50
CA PHE A 61 -2.13 5.72 -8.59
C PHE A 61 -3.09 6.76 -9.17
N GLN A 62 -2.59 7.75 -9.90
CA GLN A 62 -3.43 8.74 -10.58
C GLN A 62 -4.39 8.05 -11.57
N PHE A 63 -3.86 7.26 -12.50
CA PHE A 63 -4.69 6.64 -13.53
C PHE A 63 -5.47 5.43 -13.00
N GLY A 64 -4.89 4.70 -12.05
CA GLY A 64 -5.58 3.63 -11.34
C GLY A 64 -6.79 4.11 -10.55
N SER A 65 -6.75 5.32 -10.00
CA SER A 65 -7.89 5.93 -9.28
C SER A 65 -9.13 6.07 -10.17
N ALA A 66 -8.95 6.43 -11.45
CA ALA A 66 -10.05 6.51 -12.41
C ALA A 66 -10.65 5.12 -12.70
N LEU A 67 -9.83 4.08 -12.78
CA LEU A 67 -10.31 2.71 -12.99
C LEU A 67 -11.12 2.20 -11.79
N LEU A 68 -10.67 2.49 -10.55
CA LEU A 68 -11.41 2.15 -9.33
C LEU A 68 -12.73 2.94 -9.22
N GLN A 69 -12.75 4.21 -9.65
CA GLN A 69 -13.97 5.00 -9.73
C GLN A 69 -14.98 4.38 -10.69
N PHE A 70 -14.56 4.00 -11.90
CA PHE A 70 -15.42 3.33 -12.87
C PHE A 70 -15.98 2.02 -12.29
N ASP A 71 -15.14 1.21 -11.65
CA ASP A 71 -15.53 -0.07 -11.06
C ASP A 71 -16.70 0.07 -10.07
N ALA A 72 -16.65 1.11 -9.23
CA ALA A 72 -17.66 1.37 -8.21
C ALA A 72 -18.94 2.03 -8.75
N THR A 73 -18.84 2.85 -9.81
CA THR A 73 -19.93 3.76 -10.24
C THR A 73 -20.55 3.41 -11.59
N GLY A 74 -19.80 2.74 -12.47
CA GLY A 74 -20.17 2.50 -13.86
C GLY A 74 -20.06 3.73 -14.78
N GLU A 75 -19.57 4.88 -14.28
CA GLU A 75 -19.40 6.10 -15.07
C GLU A 75 -18.27 5.94 -16.10
N THR A 76 -18.62 5.79 -17.39
CA THR A 76 -17.70 5.37 -18.46
C THR A 76 -16.56 6.35 -18.74
N GLU A 77 -16.73 7.63 -18.44
CA GLU A 77 -15.67 8.63 -18.59
C GLU A 77 -14.40 8.28 -17.79
N PHE A 78 -14.56 7.67 -16.60
CA PHE A 78 -13.40 7.32 -15.77
C PHE A 78 -12.65 6.10 -16.31
N LEU A 79 -13.37 5.20 -16.98
CA LEU A 79 -12.75 4.13 -17.75
C LEU A 79 -11.94 4.71 -18.91
N GLU A 80 -12.49 5.69 -19.63
CA GLU A 80 -11.80 6.35 -20.75
C GLU A 80 -10.53 7.06 -20.28
N ILE A 81 -10.61 7.84 -19.19
CA ILE A 81 -9.47 8.52 -18.56
C ILE A 81 -8.39 7.49 -18.18
N GLY A 82 -8.75 6.47 -17.40
CA GLY A 82 -7.81 5.47 -16.89
C GLY A 82 -7.17 4.66 -18.02
N ARG A 83 -7.96 4.21 -18.99
CA ARG A 83 -7.49 3.41 -20.14
C ARG A 83 -6.58 4.23 -21.06
N LYS A 84 -7.01 5.43 -21.47
CA LYS A 84 -6.25 6.31 -22.36
C LYS A 84 -4.89 6.66 -21.74
N ASN A 85 -4.88 7.14 -20.50
CA ASN A 85 -3.65 7.55 -19.84
C ASN A 85 -2.71 6.37 -19.56
N THR A 86 -3.25 5.18 -19.23
CA THR A 86 -2.43 3.96 -19.09
C THR A 86 -1.68 3.64 -20.37
N VAL A 87 -2.39 3.61 -21.52
CA VAL A 87 -1.77 3.30 -22.82
C VAL A 87 -0.76 4.36 -23.23
N GLN A 88 -1.09 5.65 -23.06
CA GLN A 88 -0.27 6.75 -23.57
C GLN A 88 0.94 7.08 -22.71
N LYS A 89 0.86 6.87 -21.38
CA LYS A 89 1.82 7.45 -20.43
C LYS A 89 2.57 6.43 -19.57
N MET A 90 2.08 5.18 -19.44
CA MET A 90 2.67 4.24 -18.48
C MET A 90 3.84 3.40 -19.02
N ALA A 91 4.09 3.39 -20.34
CA ALA A 91 5.16 2.59 -20.93
C ALA A 91 6.57 2.81 -20.31
N PRO A 92 7.00 4.06 -19.98
CA PRO A 92 8.29 4.28 -19.29
C PRO A 92 8.41 3.58 -17.93
N HIS A 93 7.29 3.33 -17.23
CA HIS A 93 7.28 2.64 -15.94
C HIS A 93 7.43 1.11 -16.07
N LEU A 94 7.27 0.55 -17.27
CA LEU A 94 7.52 -0.88 -17.52
C LEU A 94 9.02 -1.21 -17.54
N THR A 95 9.83 -0.25 -17.96
CA THR A 95 11.29 -0.42 -18.15
C THR A 95 12.12 0.37 -17.15
N HIS A 96 11.50 0.94 -16.11
CA HIS A 96 12.20 1.73 -15.11
C HIS A 96 13.04 0.87 -14.14
N ILE A 97 14.26 0.51 -14.54
CA ILE A 97 15.16 -0.33 -13.72
C ILE A 97 15.64 0.31 -12.41
N GLY A 98 15.50 1.63 -12.24
CA GLY A 98 16.01 2.38 -11.08
C GLY A 98 15.20 2.29 -9.78
N VAL A 99 13.99 1.72 -9.80
CA VAL A 99 13.07 1.72 -8.63
C VAL A 99 12.45 0.34 -8.40
N HIS A 100 11.88 0.15 -7.20
CA HIS A 100 11.18 -1.07 -6.81
C HIS A 100 9.64 -0.92 -6.91
N ASP A 101 9.14 0.24 -7.31
CA ASP A 101 7.73 0.65 -7.28
C ASP A 101 6.87 0.14 -8.46
N HIS A 102 7.36 -0.88 -9.17
CA HIS A 102 6.68 -1.45 -10.34
C HIS A 102 5.27 -1.97 -10.01
N GLY A 103 5.11 -2.62 -8.86
CA GLY A 103 3.81 -3.01 -8.35
C GLY A 103 2.86 -1.83 -8.19
N PHE A 104 3.31 -0.70 -7.63
CA PHE A 104 2.47 0.49 -7.42
C PHE A 104 2.02 1.12 -8.74
N ASN A 105 2.93 1.20 -9.72
CA ASN A 105 2.61 1.81 -11.00
C ASN A 105 1.77 0.90 -11.91
N ASN A 106 2.27 -0.30 -12.19
CA ASN A 106 1.81 -1.10 -13.32
C ASN A 106 0.66 -2.04 -12.95
N VAL A 107 0.60 -2.53 -11.71
CA VAL A 107 -0.55 -3.35 -11.25
C VAL A 107 -1.76 -2.47 -10.94
N SER A 108 -1.57 -1.23 -10.46
CA SER A 108 -2.67 -0.27 -10.27
C SER A 108 -3.31 0.20 -11.59
N THR A 109 -2.64 0.02 -12.72
CA THR A 109 -3.09 0.46 -14.05
C THR A 109 -3.44 -0.72 -14.94
N TYR A 110 -2.44 -1.33 -15.59
CA TYR A 110 -2.60 -2.50 -16.47
C TYR A 110 -3.30 -3.66 -15.75
N GLY A 111 -2.97 -3.88 -14.46
CA GLY A 111 -3.62 -4.91 -13.64
C GLY A 111 -5.11 -4.64 -13.45
N ASN A 112 -5.49 -3.40 -13.10
CA ASN A 112 -6.90 -3.03 -12.96
C ASN A 112 -7.68 -3.14 -14.28
N LEU A 113 -7.09 -2.73 -15.42
CA LEU A 113 -7.74 -2.90 -16.73
C LEU A 113 -7.96 -4.37 -17.08
N LEU A 114 -6.94 -5.22 -16.89
CA LEU A 114 -7.06 -6.65 -17.16
C LEU A 114 -8.05 -7.32 -16.20
N ARG A 115 -8.08 -6.92 -14.93
CA ARG A 115 -9.07 -7.37 -13.95
C ARG A 115 -10.50 -7.03 -14.39
N LEU A 116 -10.76 -5.77 -14.76
CA LEU A 116 -12.08 -5.34 -15.23
C LEU A 116 -12.54 -6.15 -16.46
N ILE A 117 -11.61 -6.55 -17.33
CA ILE A 117 -11.91 -7.43 -18.47
C ILE A 117 -12.26 -8.84 -17.98
N ASN A 118 -11.43 -9.44 -17.12
CA ASN A 118 -11.65 -10.81 -16.62
C ASN A 118 -12.95 -10.92 -15.81
N GLU A 119 -13.30 -9.88 -15.06
CA GLU A 119 -14.57 -9.77 -14.33
C GLU A 119 -15.76 -9.40 -15.23
N SER A 120 -15.56 -9.31 -16.55
CA SER A 120 -16.61 -8.94 -17.52
C SER A 120 -17.25 -7.58 -17.27
N LYS A 121 -16.57 -6.66 -16.57
CA LYS A 121 -17.04 -5.28 -16.33
C LYS A 121 -16.80 -4.37 -17.54
N ILE A 122 -15.87 -4.72 -18.42
CA ILE A 122 -15.60 -4.00 -19.68
C ILE A 122 -15.41 -4.97 -20.84
N GLN A 123 -15.81 -4.52 -22.03
CA GLN A 123 -15.44 -5.18 -23.28
C GLN A 123 -14.03 -4.77 -23.70
N SER A 124 -13.30 -5.69 -24.31
CA SER A 124 -11.97 -5.49 -24.87
C SER A 124 -11.72 -6.41 -26.06
N SER A 125 -10.83 -5.98 -26.95
CA SER A 125 -10.30 -6.86 -27.99
C SER A 125 -9.31 -7.86 -27.39
N GLU A 126 -9.07 -8.97 -28.08
CA GLU A 126 -8.06 -9.93 -27.62
C GLU A 126 -6.65 -9.32 -27.60
N TRP A 127 -6.35 -8.43 -28.54
CA TRP A 127 -5.09 -7.70 -28.58
C TRP A 127 -4.90 -6.81 -27.34
N GLU A 128 -5.95 -6.13 -26.90
CA GLU A 128 -5.90 -5.28 -25.70
C GLU A 128 -5.60 -6.10 -24.44
N LYS A 129 -6.19 -7.29 -24.31
CA LYS A 129 -5.89 -8.21 -23.21
C LYS A 129 -4.43 -8.65 -23.22
N GLU A 130 -3.94 -9.10 -24.38
CA GLU A 130 -2.55 -9.55 -24.53
C GLU A 130 -1.55 -8.42 -24.31
N PHE A 131 -1.90 -7.19 -24.68
CA PHE A 131 -1.10 -5.99 -24.37
C PHE A 131 -0.96 -5.78 -22.85
N TYR A 132 -2.05 -5.86 -22.09
CA TYR A 132 -2.00 -5.73 -20.63
C TYR A 132 -1.25 -6.90 -19.97
N LYS A 133 -1.44 -8.13 -20.45
CA LYS A 133 -0.67 -9.29 -19.97
C LYS A 133 0.82 -9.09 -20.24
N LEU A 134 1.22 -8.64 -21.42
CA LEU A 134 2.62 -8.37 -21.75
C LEU A 134 3.22 -7.33 -20.79
N ALA A 135 2.52 -6.22 -20.55
CA ALA A 135 2.96 -5.21 -19.60
C ALA A 135 3.17 -5.79 -18.18
N LEU A 136 2.23 -6.61 -17.72
CA LEU A 136 2.29 -7.25 -16.39
C LEU A 136 3.39 -8.31 -16.29
N LYS A 137 3.69 -9.03 -17.38
CA LYS A 137 4.85 -9.94 -17.45
C LYS A 137 6.17 -9.17 -17.36
N VAL A 138 6.32 -8.13 -18.19
CA VAL A 138 7.53 -7.31 -18.24
C VAL A 138 7.79 -6.65 -16.90
N THR A 139 6.78 -6.04 -16.26
CA THR A 139 6.99 -5.31 -15.01
C THR A 139 7.46 -6.20 -13.86
N GLY A 140 6.99 -7.46 -13.77
CA GLY A 140 7.46 -8.39 -12.74
C GLY A 140 8.90 -8.82 -12.98
N ALA A 141 9.26 -9.10 -14.23
CA ALA A 141 10.64 -9.43 -14.60
C ALA A 141 11.61 -8.26 -14.34
N VAL A 142 11.25 -7.04 -14.73
CA VAL A 142 12.10 -5.85 -14.54
C VAL A 142 12.30 -5.56 -13.06
N GLN A 143 11.25 -5.55 -12.24
CA GLN A 143 11.40 -5.38 -10.79
C GLN A 143 12.29 -6.46 -10.19
N ALA A 144 12.12 -7.72 -10.63
CA ALA A 144 12.90 -8.83 -10.13
C ALA A 144 14.41 -8.67 -10.42
N THR A 145 14.83 -7.91 -11.44
CA THR A 145 16.26 -7.69 -11.73
C THR A 145 17.02 -7.01 -10.59
N ARG A 146 16.32 -6.22 -9.75
CA ARG A 146 16.90 -5.52 -8.61
C ARG A 146 17.14 -6.45 -7.43
N TRP A 147 18.04 -7.41 -7.56
CA TRP A 147 18.22 -8.47 -6.58
C TRP A 147 19.52 -8.36 -5.77
N THR A 148 19.40 -8.43 -4.45
CA THR A 148 20.52 -8.63 -3.52
C THR A 148 20.40 -10.00 -2.87
N SER A 149 21.44 -10.82 -3.01
CA SER A 149 21.55 -12.10 -2.31
C SER A 149 22.09 -11.89 -0.89
N ILE A 150 21.54 -12.61 0.09
CA ILE A 150 22.00 -12.63 1.49
C ILE A 150 22.14 -14.09 1.95
N PRO A 151 22.79 -14.38 3.09
CA PRO A 151 22.76 -15.72 3.67
C PRO A 151 21.32 -16.21 3.82
N ASN A 152 21.01 -17.37 3.23
CA ASN A 152 19.69 -18.01 3.26
C ASN A 152 18.56 -17.26 2.54
N GLY A 153 18.86 -16.48 1.48
CA GLY A 153 17.85 -15.93 0.59
C GLY A 153 18.29 -14.69 -0.18
N GLY A 154 17.40 -13.71 -0.26
CA GLY A 154 17.67 -12.42 -0.90
C GLY A 154 16.44 -11.54 -0.92
N PHE A 155 16.63 -10.33 -1.42
CA PHE A 155 15.57 -9.34 -1.47
C PHE A 155 15.70 -8.44 -2.69
N ILE A 156 14.55 -7.87 -3.08
CA ILE A 156 14.50 -6.77 -4.05
C ILE A 156 14.99 -5.49 -3.37
N TYR A 157 16.09 -4.91 -3.82
CA TYR A 157 16.69 -3.74 -3.17
C TYR A 157 16.03 -2.42 -3.59
N SER A 158 15.95 -1.49 -2.64
CA SER A 158 15.29 -0.20 -2.79
C SER A 158 16.04 0.73 -3.75
N PHE A 159 15.48 1.91 -4.07
CA PHE A 159 16.19 2.89 -4.90
C PHE A 159 17.48 3.43 -4.24
N ASN A 160 17.65 3.28 -2.91
CA ASN A 160 18.90 3.65 -2.21
C ASN A 160 20.10 2.78 -2.63
N GLY A 161 19.83 1.58 -3.16
CA GLY A 161 20.85 0.70 -3.74
C GLY A 161 20.91 -0.68 -3.11
N PRO A 162 21.87 -1.53 -3.53
CA PRO A 162 21.89 -2.96 -3.22
C PRO A 162 21.97 -3.33 -1.73
N HIS A 163 22.37 -2.40 -0.86
CA HIS A 163 22.45 -2.60 0.58
C HIS A 163 21.10 -2.45 1.29
N SER A 164 20.08 -1.91 0.63
CA SER A 164 18.88 -1.37 1.27
C SER A 164 17.63 -2.17 0.95
N LEU A 165 16.96 -2.67 1.98
CA LEU A 165 15.64 -3.27 1.94
C LEU A 165 14.62 -2.29 2.50
N PHE A 166 13.67 -1.82 1.71
CA PHE A 166 12.53 -1.03 2.20
C PHE A 166 11.32 -1.93 2.48
N VAL A 167 10.58 -1.61 3.54
CA VAL A 167 9.39 -2.38 3.93
C VAL A 167 8.24 -2.27 2.93
N ASP A 168 8.11 -1.17 2.21
CA ASP A 168 7.06 -0.95 1.19
C ASP A 168 7.12 -1.94 0.02
N THR A 169 8.31 -2.49 -0.24
CA THR A 169 8.56 -3.38 -1.36
C THR A 169 7.73 -4.67 -1.24
N ILE A 170 7.35 -5.08 -0.02
CA ILE A 170 6.41 -6.18 0.22
C ILE A 170 5.08 -6.00 -0.53
N ARG A 171 4.58 -4.77 -0.62
CA ARG A 171 3.34 -4.43 -1.33
C ARG A 171 3.57 -4.41 -2.84
N SER A 172 4.75 -3.99 -3.28
CA SER A 172 5.11 -3.98 -4.70
C SER A 172 5.39 -5.38 -5.28
N CYS A 173 5.70 -6.38 -4.44
CA CYS A 173 5.91 -7.77 -4.86
C CYS A 173 4.74 -8.39 -5.63
N ARG A 174 3.54 -7.81 -5.54
CA ARG A 174 2.40 -8.15 -6.39
C ARG A 174 2.73 -8.16 -7.89
N ALA A 175 3.68 -7.34 -8.36
CA ALA A 175 4.14 -7.37 -9.74
C ALA A 175 4.78 -8.72 -10.11
N LEU A 176 5.63 -9.27 -9.25
CA LEU A 176 6.28 -10.56 -9.46
C LEU A 176 5.24 -11.69 -9.40
N VAL A 177 4.29 -11.62 -8.46
CA VAL A 177 3.25 -12.64 -8.31
C VAL A 177 2.34 -12.68 -9.53
N VAL A 178 1.81 -11.53 -9.98
CA VAL A 178 0.98 -11.46 -11.19
C VAL A 178 1.75 -11.96 -12.41
N SER A 179 3.00 -11.52 -12.57
CA SER A 179 3.84 -11.95 -13.69
C SER A 179 4.09 -13.46 -13.70
N HIS A 180 4.35 -14.07 -12.54
CA HIS A 180 4.47 -15.52 -12.39
C HIS A 180 3.19 -16.24 -12.80
N GLN A 181 2.06 -15.78 -12.30
CA GLN A 181 0.73 -16.37 -12.55
C GLN A 181 0.30 -16.22 -14.02
N LEU A 182 0.82 -15.23 -14.75
CA LEU A 182 0.70 -15.13 -16.20
C LEU A 182 1.68 -16.03 -16.98
N GLY A 183 2.45 -16.88 -16.29
CA GLY A 183 3.38 -17.85 -16.86
C GLY A 183 4.74 -17.26 -17.28
N HIS A 184 5.13 -16.11 -16.73
CA HIS A 184 6.39 -15.47 -17.09
C HIS A 184 7.53 -15.79 -16.10
N VAL A 185 8.75 -15.68 -16.62
CA VAL A 185 10.00 -15.88 -15.87
C VAL A 185 10.99 -14.79 -16.26
N LEU A 186 11.89 -14.44 -15.34
CA LEU A 186 13.03 -13.60 -15.70
C LEU A 186 14.13 -14.48 -16.31
N GLN A 187 14.56 -14.15 -17.53
CA GLN A 187 15.73 -14.77 -18.15
C GLN A 187 16.99 -14.00 -17.77
N GLY A 188 17.91 -14.67 -17.07
CA GLY A 188 19.21 -14.13 -16.68
C GLY A 188 20.32 -14.53 -17.65
N GLU A 189 21.56 -14.22 -17.28
CA GLU A 189 22.75 -14.61 -18.04
C GLU A 189 22.81 -16.12 -18.28
N ASN A 190 23.30 -16.52 -19.46
CA ASN A 190 23.37 -17.91 -19.92
C ASN A 190 22.01 -18.63 -19.88
N ASP A 191 20.94 -17.91 -20.22
CA ASP A 191 19.55 -18.41 -20.24
C ASP A 191 19.08 -18.99 -18.89
N ARG A 192 19.67 -18.52 -17.79
CA ARG A 192 19.27 -18.94 -16.45
C ARG A 192 17.85 -18.43 -16.19
N ARG A 193 16.90 -19.36 -16.08
CA ARG A 193 15.53 -19.05 -15.67
C ARG A 193 15.50 -18.71 -14.18
N ILE A 194 15.02 -17.53 -13.86
CA ILE A 194 14.85 -17.02 -12.50
C ILE A 194 13.36 -17.00 -12.18
N SER A 195 12.97 -17.71 -11.12
CA SER A 195 11.58 -17.77 -10.65
C SER A 195 11.17 -16.45 -9.99
N LEU A 196 10.10 -15.85 -10.51
CA LEU A 196 9.55 -14.60 -9.99
C LEU A 196 8.85 -14.83 -8.64
N ILE A 197 8.11 -15.93 -8.50
CA ILE A 197 7.45 -16.24 -7.23
C ILE A 197 8.44 -16.59 -6.12
N GLN A 198 9.52 -17.31 -6.43
CA GLN A 198 10.57 -17.58 -5.45
C GLN A 198 11.25 -16.28 -4.98
N ARG A 199 11.54 -15.34 -5.89
CA ARG A 199 12.08 -14.01 -5.51
C ARG A 199 11.09 -13.21 -4.67
N ALA A 200 9.80 -13.24 -5.01
CA ALA A 200 8.76 -12.57 -4.23
C ALA A 200 8.72 -13.13 -2.79
N ILE A 201 8.67 -14.46 -2.64
CA ILE A 201 8.62 -15.11 -1.32
C ILE A 201 9.90 -14.87 -0.53
N GLN A 202 11.08 -14.96 -1.14
CA GLN A 202 12.34 -14.64 -0.46
C GLN A 202 12.40 -13.18 0.01
N HIS A 203 11.91 -12.22 -0.78
CA HIS A 203 11.83 -10.83 -0.37
C HIS A 203 10.84 -10.64 0.79
N ILE A 204 9.65 -11.26 0.72
CA ILE A 204 8.64 -11.20 1.79
C ILE A 204 9.22 -11.78 3.09
N LEU A 205 9.88 -12.94 3.03
CA LEU A 205 10.55 -13.56 4.18
C LEU A 205 11.66 -12.66 4.74
N SER A 206 12.47 -12.03 3.89
CA SER A 206 13.48 -11.07 4.33
C SER A 206 12.84 -9.86 5.03
N THR A 207 11.72 -9.35 4.52
CA THR A 207 10.97 -8.26 5.15
C THR A 207 10.43 -8.68 6.52
N VAL A 208 9.80 -9.84 6.60
CA VAL A 208 9.23 -10.41 7.83
C VAL A 208 10.30 -10.67 8.88
N ARG A 209 11.45 -11.23 8.49
CA ARG A 209 12.51 -11.61 9.42
C ARG A 209 13.36 -10.42 9.89
N PHE A 210 13.53 -9.40 9.05
CA PHE A 210 14.45 -8.30 9.35
C PHE A 210 13.77 -6.96 9.63
N SER A 211 12.64 -6.64 9.00
CA SER A 211 11.96 -5.34 9.18
C SER A 211 10.98 -5.35 10.34
N ILE A 212 10.39 -6.51 10.65
CA ILE A 212 9.39 -6.67 11.72
C ILE A 212 10.08 -7.21 12.99
N PHE A 213 9.73 -6.63 14.12
CA PHE A 213 10.23 -7.00 15.45
C PHE A 213 9.18 -7.82 16.19
N TYR A 214 9.62 -8.73 17.07
CA TYR A 214 8.75 -9.77 17.65
C TYR A 214 8.75 -9.79 19.18
N GLY A 215 9.58 -8.99 19.84
CA GLY A 215 9.72 -9.06 21.29
C GLY A 215 10.33 -10.37 21.78
N LYS A 216 11.18 -10.99 20.95
CA LYS A 216 11.85 -12.28 21.23
C LYS A 216 13.33 -12.11 21.59
N GLY A 217 13.75 -10.90 21.93
CA GLY A 217 15.11 -10.59 22.38
C GLY A 217 16.10 -10.40 21.24
N ARG A 218 15.66 -9.89 20.08
CA ARG A 218 16.54 -9.52 18.97
C ARG A 218 17.59 -8.50 19.40
N ASP A 219 17.16 -7.49 20.15
CA ASP A 219 17.98 -6.44 20.76
C ASP A 219 17.20 -5.75 21.91
N SER A 220 17.79 -4.75 22.57
CA SER A 220 17.17 -4.02 23.70
C SER A 220 15.95 -3.18 23.32
N TYR A 221 15.66 -2.97 22.02
CA TYR A 221 14.54 -2.20 21.49
C TYR A 221 13.56 -3.09 20.69
N ASP A 222 13.62 -4.41 20.89
CA ASP A 222 12.75 -5.39 20.25
C ASP A 222 11.34 -5.36 20.87
N VAL A 223 10.48 -4.51 20.31
CA VAL A 223 9.05 -4.41 20.66
C VAL A 223 8.24 -5.12 19.59
N ALA A 224 7.37 -6.06 19.99
CA ALA A 224 6.56 -6.85 19.06
C ALA A 224 5.72 -5.96 18.14
N GLY A 225 5.81 -6.19 16.83
CA GLY A 225 5.10 -5.47 15.77
C GLY A 225 5.71 -4.12 15.39
N ARG A 226 6.74 -3.64 16.11
CA ARG A 226 7.55 -2.50 15.66
C ARG A 226 8.10 -2.83 14.27
N THR A 227 8.01 -1.88 13.35
CA THR A 227 8.39 -2.09 11.96
C THR A 227 9.39 -1.03 11.53
N ALA A 228 10.61 -1.46 11.20
CA ALA A 228 11.62 -0.58 10.62
C ALA A 228 11.23 -0.23 9.17
N HIS A 229 11.51 1.01 8.78
CA HIS A 229 11.28 1.46 7.40
C HIS A 229 12.28 0.81 6.44
N GLU A 230 13.57 0.88 6.80
CA GLU A 230 14.67 0.38 5.98
C GLU A 230 15.54 -0.57 6.81
N ILE A 231 16.04 -1.63 6.17
CA ILE A 231 17.07 -2.50 6.73
C ILE A 231 18.32 -2.44 5.87
N ILE A 232 19.48 -2.28 6.52
CA ILE A 232 20.78 -2.18 5.87
C ILE A 232 21.52 -3.52 5.98
N PHE A 233 22.02 -3.99 4.84
CA PHE A 233 22.89 -5.16 4.70
C PHE A 233 24.25 -4.74 4.15
N ASN A 234 25.31 -5.43 4.54
CA ASN A 234 26.62 -5.25 3.89
C ASN A 234 26.65 -6.03 2.59
N THR A 235 26.96 -5.34 1.49
CA THR A 235 26.98 -5.93 0.14
C THR A 235 28.16 -6.86 -0.13
N ASN A 236 29.18 -6.84 0.72
CA ASN A 236 30.35 -7.72 0.59
C ASN A 236 30.08 -9.14 1.10
N ASP A 237 29.27 -9.28 2.16
CA ASP A 237 29.02 -10.57 2.83
C ASP A 237 27.53 -10.91 3.01
N GLY A 238 26.63 -9.99 2.68
CA GLY A 238 25.18 -10.13 2.82
C GLY A 238 24.68 -10.06 4.26
N ASN A 239 25.54 -9.75 5.24
CA ASN A 239 25.15 -9.75 6.65
C ASN A 239 24.35 -8.49 7.00
N TYR A 240 23.30 -8.68 7.80
CA TYR A 240 22.53 -7.62 8.43
C TYR A 240 23.42 -6.66 9.22
N ARG A 241 23.12 -5.36 9.16
CA ARG A 241 23.84 -4.31 9.89
C ARG A 241 22.97 -3.60 10.90
N CYS A 242 21.92 -2.92 10.46
CA CYS A 242 21.08 -2.12 11.34
C CYS A 242 19.72 -1.81 10.70
N PRO A 243 18.73 -1.41 11.51
CA PRO A 243 17.55 -0.73 10.99
C PRO A 243 17.90 0.74 10.69
N ASN A 244 17.26 1.29 9.68
CA ASN A 244 17.38 2.68 9.27
C ASN A 244 16.00 3.25 8.91
N SER A 245 15.95 4.54 8.60
CA SER A 245 14.75 5.18 8.07
C SER A 245 15.10 6.38 7.20
N GLN A 246 14.37 6.55 6.09
CA GLN A 246 14.41 7.78 5.28
C GLN A 246 13.26 8.73 5.65
N GLN A 247 12.03 8.22 5.76
CA GLN A 247 10.82 9.02 5.97
C GLN A 247 10.27 9.03 7.40
N GLY A 248 10.74 8.11 8.24
CA GLY A 248 10.43 8.07 9.68
C GLY A 248 11.39 8.89 10.50
N TYR A 249 11.11 9.02 11.80
CA TYR A 249 11.95 9.79 12.72
C TYR A 249 13.33 9.14 12.91
N THR A 250 13.39 7.83 13.14
CA THR A 250 14.66 7.09 13.28
C THR A 250 14.49 5.62 12.85
N GLY A 251 15.61 4.86 12.72
CA GLY A 251 15.55 3.40 12.53
C GLY A 251 15.00 2.61 13.74
N PHE A 252 14.88 3.26 14.91
CA PHE A 252 14.37 2.65 16.14
C PHE A 252 12.93 3.03 16.45
N SER A 253 12.34 3.97 15.71
CA SER A 253 10.92 4.29 15.78
C SER A 253 10.12 3.46 14.77
N THR A 254 8.80 3.69 14.69
CA THR A 254 7.95 3.09 13.63
C THR A 254 7.28 4.20 12.87
N TRP A 255 7.74 4.42 11.64
CA TRP A 255 7.04 5.23 10.67
C TRP A 255 5.74 4.52 10.29
N THR A 256 4.60 5.17 10.54
CA THR A 256 3.31 4.47 10.57
C THR A 256 2.84 4.04 9.18
N ARG A 257 3.25 4.73 8.12
CA ARG A 257 3.04 4.26 6.75
C ARG A 257 3.90 3.05 6.38
N GLY A 258 5.13 2.95 6.90
CA GLY A 258 5.96 1.75 6.74
C GLY A 258 5.33 0.52 7.39
N LEU A 259 4.79 0.69 8.60
CA LEU A 259 3.97 -0.33 9.26
C LEU A 259 2.71 -0.67 8.45
N ALA A 260 2.02 0.32 7.89
CA ALA A 260 0.84 0.10 7.08
C ALA A 260 1.16 -0.72 5.82
N TRP A 261 2.30 -0.47 5.17
CA TRP A 261 2.75 -1.29 4.04
C TRP A 261 2.99 -2.75 4.41
N ALA A 262 3.62 -3.01 5.56
CA ALA A 262 3.78 -4.36 6.07
C ALA A 262 2.42 -5.03 6.29
N ILE A 263 1.50 -4.37 7.00
CA ILE A 263 0.15 -4.89 7.28
C ILE A 263 -0.61 -5.21 5.99
N CYS A 264 -0.63 -4.28 5.02
CA CYS A 264 -1.33 -4.49 3.76
C CYS A 264 -0.67 -5.57 2.89
N GLY A 265 0.66 -5.57 2.76
CA GLY A 265 1.36 -6.57 1.95
C GLY A 265 1.29 -7.97 2.55
N LEU A 266 1.29 -8.10 3.89
CA LEU A 266 1.03 -9.37 4.58
C LEU A 266 -0.40 -9.85 4.32
N GLY A 267 -1.40 -8.99 4.50
CA GLY A 267 -2.79 -9.33 4.25
C GLY A 267 -3.03 -9.81 2.82
N GLU A 268 -2.44 -9.12 1.85
CA GLU A 268 -2.51 -9.55 0.45
C GLU A 268 -1.74 -10.81 0.14
N THR A 269 -0.57 -11.03 0.73
CA THR A 269 0.20 -12.26 0.53
C THR A 269 -0.60 -13.45 1.06
N LEU A 270 -1.18 -13.31 2.25
CA LEU A 270 -2.01 -14.34 2.88
C LEU A 270 -3.26 -14.65 2.06
N GLU A 271 -3.99 -13.64 1.55
CA GLU A 271 -5.26 -13.88 0.84
C GLU A 271 -5.10 -14.69 -0.44
N ILE A 272 -3.94 -14.61 -1.10
CA ILE A 272 -3.71 -15.30 -2.38
C ILE A 272 -2.85 -16.55 -2.22
N LEU A 273 -2.41 -16.89 -1.01
CA LEU A 273 -1.43 -17.95 -0.81
C LEU A 273 -1.95 -19.33 -1.27
N ASP A 274 -3.25 -19.56 -1.14
CA ASP A 274 -3.91 -20.78 -1.63
C ASP A 274 -4.07 -20.81 -3.16
N GLN A 275 -3.88 -19.68 -3.84
CA GLN A 275 -3.92 -19.55 -5.31
C GLN A 275 -2.53 -19.72 -5.94
N ILE A 276 -1.48 -19.90 -5.12
CA ILE A 276 -0.11 -20.17 -5.58
C ILE A 276 0.21 -21.64 -5.29
N SER A 277 0.68 -22.38 -6.31
CA SER A 277 1.10 -23.77 -6.12
C SER A 277 2.33 -23.85 -5.22
N GLU A 278 2.29 -24.69 -4.18
CA GLU A 278 3.44 -24.92 -3.30
C GLU A 278 4.66 -25.41 -4.07
N SER A 279 4.47 -26.19 -5.13
CA SER A 279 5.56 -26.66 -6.00
C SER A 279 6.41 -25.53 -6.57
N ASP A 280 5.83 -24.35 -6.75
CA ASP A 280 6.52 -23.23 -7.40
C ASP A 280 7.54 -22.56 -6.47
N TYR A 281 7.43 -22.79 -5.15
CA TYR A 281 8.27 -22.16 -4.13
C TYR A 281 8.79 -23.10 -3.04
N ALA A 282 8.50 -24.40 -3.11
CA ALA A 282 8.92 -25.40 -2.12
C ALA A 282 10.45 -25.45 -1.91
N GLU A 283 11.25 -25.03 -2.90
CA GLU A 283 12.71 -24.91 -2.78
C GLU A 283 13.15 -23.80 -1.81
N VAL A 284 12.28 -22.83 -1.54
CA VAL A 284 12.54 -21.70 -0.63
C VAL A 284 12.08 -22.02 0.79
N ILE A 285 10.84 -22.50 0.92
CA ILE A 285 10.18 -22.74 2.22
C ILE A 285 8.96 -23.65 2.02
N SER A 286 8.62 -24.45 3.04
CA SER A 286 7.36 -25.20 3.04
C SER A 286 6.15 -24.26 3.17
N LYS A 287 5.00 -24.61 2.61
CA LYS A 287 3.77 -23.81 2.77
C LYS A 287 3.39 -23.62 4.25
N LYS A 288 3.59 -24.67 5.05
CA LYS A 288 3.32 -24.64 6.49
C LYS A 288 4.18 -23.58 7.21
N ASP A 289 5.48 -23.57 6.97
CA ASP A 289 6.39 -22.64 7.65
C ASP A 289 6.20 -21.21 7.14
N LEU A 290 5.91 -21.05 5.85
CA LEU A 290 5.54 -19.76 5.27
C LEU A 290 4.28 -19.18 5.95
N ILE A 291 3.21 -19.98 6.09
CA ILE A 291 2.00 -19.55 6.79
C ILE A 291 2.30 -19.15 8.24
N ALA A 292 3.15 -19.92 8.93
CA ALA A 292 3.50 -19.62 10.32
C ALA A 292 4.22 -18.26 10.45
N GLU A 293 5.24 -18.01 9.63
CA GLU A 293 5.98 -16.74 9.66
C GLU A 293 5.10 -15.54 9.25
N LEU A 294 4.28 -15.70 8.20
CA LEU A 294 3.38 -14.64 7.74
C LEU A 294 2.28 -14.33 8.76
N ASN A 295 1.70 -15.35 9.40
CA ASN A 295 0.69 -15.15 10.45
C ASN A 295 1.26 -14.44 11.66
N GLU A 296 2.45 -14.83 12.11
CA GLU A 296 3.11 -14.18 13.24
C GLU A 296 3.37 -12.70 12.94
N ALA A 297 3.91 -12.39 11.76
CA ALA A 297 4.12 -11.02 11.31
C ALA A 297 2.82 -10.21 11.19
N ALA A 298 1.78 -10.80 10.60
CA ALA A 298 0.49 -10.15 10.39
C ALA A 298 -0.17 -9.80 11.72
N ILE A 299 -0.15 -10.72 12.69
CA ILE A 299 -0.67 -10.48 14.04
C ILE A 299 0.18 -9.44 14.77
N ALA A 300 1.50 -9.57 14.77
CA ALA A 300 2.39 -8.66 15.48
C ALA A 300 2.20 -7.21 15.00
N THR A 301 2.26 -6.98 13.68
CA THR A 301 2.09 -5.64 13.10
C THR A 301 0.68 -5.07 13.31
N SER A 302 -0.36 -5.89 13.17
CA SER A 302 -1.75 -5.46 13.40
C SER A 302 -1.98 -5.07 14.86
N GLU A 303 -1.52 -5.87 15.82
CA GLU A 303 -1.65 -5.57 17.25
C GLU A 303 -0.87 -4.30 17.62
N PHE A 304 0.35 -4.12 17.10
CA PHE A 304 1.13 -2.91 17.34
C PHE A 304 0.44 -1.66 16.80
N TYR A 305 -0.13 -1.72 15.59
CA TYR A 305 -0.91 -0.61 15.04
C TYR A 305 -2.09 -0.25 15.93
N LEU A 306 -2.89 -1.24 16.33
CA LEU A 306 -4.07 -1.02 17.18
C LEU A 306 -3.69 -0.45 18.56
N ALA A 307 -2.54 -0.83 19.10
CA ALA A 307 -2.03 -0.32 20.37
C ALA A 307 -1.46 1.11 20.27
N ASN A 308 -0.88 1.49 19.11
CA ASN A 308 -0.15 2.75 18.92
C ASN A 308 -0.87 3.76 18.01
N THR A 309 -2.19 3.64 17.87
CA THR A 309 -3.01 4.60 17.12
C THR A 309 -4.10 5.20 18.03
N PRO A 310 -4.49 6.48 17.84
CA PRO A 310 -5.62 7.13 18.50
C PRO A 310 -6.96 6.36 18.42
N THR A 311 -7.97 6.81 19.15
CA THR A 311 -9.21 6.02 19.32
C THR A 311 -10.01 5.83 18.05
N ASP A 312 -9.92 6.78 17.11
CA ASP A 312 -10.55 6.74 15.78
C ASP A 312 -9.75 5.92 14.75
N GLY A 313 -8.56 5.45 15.12
CA GLY A 313 -7.72 4.62 14.26
C GLY A 313 -6.85 5.39 13.28
N ILE A 314 -6.76 6.72 13.35
CA ILE A 314 -5.89 7.51 12.46
C ILE A 314 -4.55 7.82 13.16
N PRO A 315 -3.42 7.27 12.68
CA PRO A 315 -2.15 7.33 13.40
C PRO A 315 -1.44 8.67 13.22
N TYR A 316 -0.57 9.00 14.18
CA TYR A 316 0.48 10.00 13.95
C TYR A 316 1.52 9.48 12.96
N TRP A 317 2.26 10.36 12.28
CA TRP A 317 3.16 9.96 11.19
C TRP A 317 4.27 8.98 11.63
N ASP A 318 4.68 9.01 12.90
CA ASP A 318 5.68 8.11 13.48
C ASP A 318 5.40 7.91 14.99
N THR A 319 5.50 6.67 15.48
CA THR A 319 5.23 6.34 16.90
C THR A 319 6.31 6.83 17.87
N GLY A 320 7.46 7.25 17.36
CA GLY A 320 8.57 7.84 18.11
C GLY A 320 8.78 9.31 17.80
N ALA A 321 7.83 9.99 17.15
CA ALA A 321 7.99 11.38 16.75
C ALA A 321 8.34 12.29 17.95
N PRO A 322 9.29 13.23 17.78
CA PRO A 322 10.01 13.85 18.89
C PRO A 322 9.13 14.67 19.84
N SER A 323 8.02 15.22 19.34
CA SER A 323 7.09 16.07 20.09
C SER A 323 5.82 15.34 20.54
N LEU A 324 5.69 14.02 20.38
CA LEU A 324 4.54 13.26 20.89
C LEU A 324 4.34 13.42 22.40
N HIS A 325 5.43 13.57 23.16
CA HIS A 325 5.36 13.81 24.61
C HIS A 325 4.59 15.09 24.98
N LYS A 326 4.51 16.07 24.07
CA LYS A 326 3.74 17.31 24.25
C LYS A 326 2.25 17.13 23.99
N MET A 327 1.85 16.01 23.37
CA MET A 327 0.46 15.68 23.09
C MET A 327 -0.26 15.08 24.31
N GLY A 328 0.44 14.75 25.40
CA GLY A 328 -0.16 14.11 26.57
C GLY A 328 -0.72 12.73 26.22
N ASP A 329 -1.91 12.38 26.76
CA ASP A 329 -2.55 11.09 26.51
C ASP A 329 -3.29 11.03 25.16
N TYR A 330 -2.53 11.11 24.06
CA TYR A 330 -3.08 11.22 22.71
C TYR A 330 -3.66 9.91 22.15
N LEU A 331 -3.29 8.75 22.73
CA LEU A 331 -3.77 7.44 22.28
C LEU A 331 -5.19 7.11 22.79
N ASN A 332 -5.61 7.75 23.89
CA ASN A 332 -6.92 7.53 24.51
C ASN A 332 -7.99 8.56 24.10
N ARG A 333 -7.77 9.28 23.00
CA ARG A 333 -8.75 10.19 22.40
C ARG A 333 -8.66 10.17 20.86
N PRO A 334 -9.59 10.80 20.13
CA PRO A 334 -9.50 10.92 18.68
C PRO A 334 -8.23 11.65 18.26
N SER A 335 -7.75 11.33 17.07
CA SER A 335 -6.61 12.00 16.46
C SER A 335 -6.88 13.49 16.23
N GLU A 336 -5.85 14.33 16.34
CA GLU A 336 -6.00 15.80 16.33
C GLU A 336 -5.23 16.42 15.14
N PRO A 337 -5.75 16.39 13.91
CA PRO A 337 -4.99 16.81 12.73
C PRO A 337 -4.54 18.28 12.73
N PHE A 338 -5.15 19.13 13.56
CA PHE A 338 -4.87 20.58 13.63
C PHE A 338 -4.04 20.98 14.87
N ASN A 339 -3.32 20.03 15.47
CA ASN A 339 -2.47 20.28 16.64
C ASN A 339 -1.18 21.07 16.29
N ALA A 340 -0.37 21.37 17.31
CA ALA A 340 0.84 22.19 17.17
C ALA A 340 2.16 21.40 17.22
N PHE A 341 2.11 20.07 17.40
CA PHE A 341 3.27 19.27 17.80
C PHE A 341 3.64 18.17 16.81
N GLU A 342 2.72 17.26 16.46
CA GLU A 342 3.00 16.16 15.52
C GLU A 342 1.85 15.93 14.53
N PRO A 343 2.12 15.80 13.22
CA PRO A 343 1.06 15.56 12.24
C PRO A 343 0.54 14.12 12.28
N VAL A 344 -0.73 13.96 11.90
CA VAL A 344 -1.32 12.65 11.59
C VAL A 344 -0.94 12.21 10.18
N ASP A 345 -1.05 10.92 9.89
CA ASP A 345 -0.94 10.41 8.52
C ASP A 345 -2.15 9.52 8.17
N SER A 346 -3.15 10.14 7.55
CA SER A 346 -4.36 9.44 7.09
C SER A 346 -4.08 8.43 5.97
N SER A 347 -2.99 8.61 5.21
CA SER A 347 -2.62 7.65 4.16
C SER A 347 -2.23 6.29 4.76
N ALA A 348 -1.50 6.27 5.87
CA ALA A 348 -1.23 5.05 6.63
C ALA A 348 -2.52 4.36 7.09
N ALA A 349 -3.53 5.12 7.54
CA ALA A 349 -4.82 4.55 7.93
C ALA A 349 -5.57 3.92 6.74
N CYS A 350 -5.55 4.53 5.56
CA CYS A 350 -6.17 3.97 4.35
C CYS A 350 -5.56 2.60 3.98
N ILE A 351 -4.23 2.50 4.08
CA ILE A 351 -3.48 1.28 3.76
C ILE A 351 -3.71 0.21 4.82
N THR A 352 -3.62 0.57 6.10
CA THR A 352 -3.82 -0.37 7.22
C THR A 352 -5.23 -0.96 7.23
N ALA A 353 -6.27 -0.14 6.99
CA ALA A 353 -7.65 -0.63 6.99
C ALA A 353 -7.87 -1.76 5.99
N GLN A 354 -7.26 -1.67 4.80
CA GLN A 354 -7.30 -2.75 3.80
C GLN A 354 -6.61 -4.00 4.33
N GLY A 355 -5.39 -3.86 4.85
CA GLY A 355 -4.64 -4.99 5.38
C GLY A 355 -5.34 -5.68 6.54
N LEU A 356 -5.94 -4.93 7.48
CA LEU A 356 -6.71 -5.50 8.58
C LEU A 356 -7.93 -6.30 8.11
N ILE A 357 -8.65 -5.82 7.10
CA ILE A 357 -9.77 -6.57 6.51
C ILE A 357 -9.26 -7.87 5.88
N ARG A 358 -8.17 -7.81 5.09
CA ARG A 358 -7.58 -8.97 4.41
C ARG A 358 -7.03 -10.01 5.40
N ILE A 359 -6.28 -9.58 6.41
CA ILE A 359 -5.77 -10.45 7.49
C ILE A 359 -6.95 -11.04 8.27
N GLY A 360 -7.98 -10.24 8.58
CA GLY A 360 -9.18 -10.71 9.25
C GLY A 360 -9.89 -11.82 8.46
N ASN A 361 -10.01 -11.66 7.14
CA ASN A 361 -10.58 -12.69 6.27
C ASN A 361 -9.77 -13.98 6.30
N TRP A 362 -8.45 -13.89 6.24
CA TRP A 362 -7.55 -15.05 6.34
C TRP A 362 -7.69 -15.80 7.68
N LEU A 363 -7.74 -15.05 8.79
CA LEU A 363 -7.80 -15.64 10.13
C LEU A 363 -9.18 -16.20 10.51
N LYS A 364 -10.22 -16.01 9.68
CA LYS A 364 -11.61 -16.34 10.01
C LYS A 364 -11.81 -17.76 10.53
N ASN A 365 -11.05 -18.73 10.02
CA ASN A 365 -11.17 -20.14 10.42
C ASN A 365 -10.19 -20.52 11.55
N SER A 366 -9.02 -19.89 11.63
CA SER A 366 -7.96 -20.25 12.58
C SER A 366 -8.04 -19.47 13.90
N ASP A 367 -8.49 -18.21 13.86
CA ASP A 367 -8.65 -17.33 15.02
C ASP A 367 -9.84 -16.37 14.81
N PRO A 368 -11.09 -16.85 15.02
CA PRO A 368 -12.29 -16.06 14.77
C PRO A 368 -12.37 -14.75 15.55
N ASN A 369 -11.82 -14.73 16.78
CA ASN A 369 -11.85 -13.54 17.64
C ASN A 369 -10.94 -12.43 17.09
N ARG A 370 -9.70 -12.77 16.68
CA ARG A 370 -8.82 -11.80 16.01
C ARG A 370 -9.36 -11.41 14.65
N ALA A 371 -9.94 -12.35 13.92
CA ALA A 371 -10.58 -12.08 12.63
C ALA A 371 -11.67 -11.01 12.77
N GLU A 372 -12.59 -11.16 13.72
CA GLU A 372 -13.65 -10.19 13.99
C GLU A 372 -13.07 -8.83 14.43
N LYS A 373 -12.07 -8.85 15.32
CA LYS A 373 -11.37 -7.64 15.80
C LYS A 373 -10.77 -6.83 14.64
N TYR A 374 -10.03 -7.47 13.75
CA TYR A 374 -9.36 -6.79 12.63
C TYR A 374 -10.36 -6.33 11.57
N HIS A 375 -11.37 -7.14 11.28
CA HIS A 375 -12.43 -6.75 10.37
C HIS A 375 -13.17 -5.51 10.88
N LYS A 376 -13.58 -5.48 12.17
CA LYS A 376 -14.21 -4.31 12.79
C LYS A 376 -13.31 -3.09 12.78
N ALA A 377 -12.03 -3.26 13.12
CA ALA A 377 -11.07 -2.16 13.10
C ALA A 377 -10.93 -1.53 11.70
N GLY A 378 -10.79 -2.35 10.64
CA GLY A 378 -10.70 -1.84 9.27
C GLY A 378 -11.95 -1.09 8.82
N ILE A 379 -13.15 -1.61 9.16
CA ILE A 379 -14.42 -0.95 8.86
C ILE A 379 -14.57 0.38 9.61
N GLN A 380 -14.21 0.42 10.90
CA GLN A 380 -14.28 1.64 11.70
C GLN A 380 -13.28 2.71 11.21
N ILE A 381 -12.06 2.32 10.82
CA ILE A 381 -11.09 3.24 10.22
C ILE A 381 -11.64 3.82 8.91
N ALA A 382 -12.28 3.01 8.06
CA ALA A 382 -12.95 3.50 6.86
C ALA A 382 -14.04 4.54 7.17
N GLY A 383 -14.81 4.34 8.24
CA GLY A 383 -15.82 5.30 8.71
C GLY A 383 -15.23 6.66 9.11
N ALA A 384 -14.10 6.64 9.82
CA ALA A 384 -13.37 7.85 10.18
C ALA A 384 -12.80 8.57 8.95
N LEU A 385 -12.19 7.83 8.02
CA LEU A 385 -11.60 8.37 6.78
C LEU A 385 -12.64 8.97 5.83
N PHE A 386 -13.82 8.37 5.71
CA PHE A 386 -14.89 8.82 4.82
C PHE A 386 -15.80 9.89 5.45
N SER A 387 -15.29 10.55 6.50
CA SER A 387 -15.94 11.63 7.22
C SER A 387 -14.98 12.82 7.36
N GLN A 388 -15.52 14.03 7.55
CA GLN A 388 -14.69 15.18 7.93
C GLN A 388 -14.09 14.94 9.34
N PRO A 389 -12.87 15.41 9.62
CA PRO A 389 -12.03 16.30 8.80
C PRO A 389 -11.19 15.58 7.72
N TYR A 390 -11.23 14.25 7.64
CA TYR A 390 -10.37 13.47 6.73
C TYR A 390 -10.85 13.49 5.28
N LEU A 391 -12.16 13.43 5.04
CA LEU A 391 -12.71 13.52 3.70
C LEU A 391 -12.80 14.98 3.23
N SER A 392 -12.09 15.29 2.14
CA SER A 392 -12.12 16.60 1.51
C SER A 392 -13.45 16.85 0.81
N THR A 393 -14.15 17.91 1.24
CA THR A 393 -15.46 18.31 0.70
C THR A 393 -15.40 19.65 -0.04
N ASP A 394 -14.25 20.32 0.02
CA ASP A 394 -14.01 21.58 -0.67
C ASP A 394 -13.81 21.33 -2.17
N PRO A 395 -14.67 21.85 -3.07
CA PRO A 395 -14.51 21.68 -4.51
C PRO A 395 -13.23 22.29 -5.08
N ALA A 396 -12.58 23.23 -4.39
CA ALA A 396 -11.32 23.83 -4.83
C ALA A 396 -10.10 22.93 -4.57
N HIS A 397 -10.21 22.02 -3.59
CA HIS A 397 -9.15 21.08 -3.22
C HIS A 397 -9.15 19.85 -4.14
N GLN A 398 -8.01 19.51 -4.74
CA GLN A 398 -7.89 18.38 -5.67
C GLN A 398 -7.78 17.01 -5.00
N GLY A 399 -7.21 16.95 -3.80
CA GLY A 399 -7.10 15.71 -3.03
C GLY A 399 -8.42 15.28 -2.37
N LEU A 400 -8.57 13.97 -2.14
CA LEU A 400 -9.76 13.34 -1.55
C LEU A 400 -9.61 13.08 -0.05
N ILE A 401 -8.51 12.44 0.36
CA ILE A 401 -8.24 12.17 1.79
C ILE A 401 -7.15 13.12 2.30
N LEU A 402 -7.52 13.96 3.25
CA LEU A 402 -6.69 15.00 3.84
C LEU A 402 -5.82 14.48 4.99
N HIS A 403 -4.83 15.29 5.38
CA HIS A 403 -3.89 15.00 6.47
C HIS A 403 -2.96 13.83 6.17
N SER A 404 -2.48 13.74 4.92
CA SER A 404 -1.39 12.86 4.54
C SER A 404 -0.04 13.53 4.80
N ILE A 405 0.97 12.74 5.19
CA ILE A 405 2.34 13.23 5.40
C ILE A 405 3.30 12.47 4.52
N TYR A 406 3.92 13.11 3.55
CA TYR A 406 4.88 12.50 2.65
C TYR A 406 6.25 12.29 3.31
N HIS A 407 6.93 13.34 3.77
CA HIS A 407 8.32 13.27 4.19
C HIS A 407 8.65 14.29 5.28
N GLN A 408 8.11 14.06 6.47
CA GLN A 408 8.28 14.95 7.61
C GLN A 408 9.76 15.30 7.92
N PRO A 409 10.74 14.35 7.89
CA PRO A 409 12.14 14.69 8.16
C PRO A 409 12.79 15.67 7.16
N ASN A 410 12.33 15.68 5.90
CA ASN A 410 12.85 16.59 4.88
C ASN A 410 12.08 17.92 4.82
N GLY A 411 11.01 18.08 5.62
CA GLY A 411 10.18 19.27 5.63
C GLY A 411 9.48 19.55 4.29
N TRP A 412 9.13 18.50 3.54
CA TRP A 412 8.46 18.64 2.24
C TRP A 412 6.96 18.90 2.35
N ASP A 413 6.37 18.54 3.49
CA ASP A 413 4.94 18.64 3.73
C ASP A 413 4.51 20.10 3.93
N TYR A 414 3.45 20.51 3.24
CA TYR A 414 2.97 21.89 3.30
C TYR A 414 2.32 22.21 4.65
N VAL A 415 2.72 23.35 5.22
CA VAL A 415 2.22 23.85 6.50
C VAL A 415 1.41 25.11 6.25
N PRO A 416 0.07 25.03 6.20
CA PRO A 416 -0.77 26.18 5.82
C PRO A 416 -0.79 27.29 6.89
N GLN A 417 -0.52 26.96 8.15
CA GLN A 417 -0.60 27.89 9.27
C GLN A 417 0.66 27.84 10.14
N ALA A 418 1.27 29.01 10.36
CA ALA A 418 2.41 29.13 11.28
C ALA A 418 2.03 28.67 12.71
N GLY A 419 2.91 27.92 13.36
CA GLY A 419 2.68 27.37 14.70
C GLY A 419 1.78 26.13 14.74
N LYS A 420 1.40 25.59 13.58
CA LYS A 420 0.72 24.30 13.43
C LYS A 420 1.62 23.30 12.70
N VAL A 421 1.26 22.02 12.81
CA VAL A 421 1.86 20.95 12.00
C VAL A 421 1.34 20.98 10.57
N ALA A 422 1.99 20.25 9.65
CA ALA A 422 1.44 20.01 8.32
C ALA A 422 0.06 19.35 8.42
N HIS A 423 -0.93 19.91 7.72
CA HIS A 423 -2.31 19.45 7.76
C HIS A 423 -3.09 19.97 6.55
N GLY A 424 -4.23 19.34 6.26
CA GLY A 424 -5.15 19.80 5.22
C GLY A 424 -4.76 19.39 3.81
N GLU A 425 -3.64 18.68 3.63
CA GLU A 425 -3.19 18.21 2.31
C GLU A 425 -3.36 16.69 2.13
N SER A 426 -3.43 16.27 0.87
CA SER A 426 -3.58 14.89 0.43
C SER A 426 -2.32 14.35 -0.22
N SER A 427 -2.31 13.04 -0.41
CA SER A 427 -1.29 12.33 -1.18
C SER A 427 -1.93 11.45 -2.24
N MET A 428 -1.24 11.23 -3.36
CA MET A 428 -1.79 10.44 -4.47
C MET A 428 -1.97 8.95 -4.08
N TRP A 429 -1.07 8.41 -3.25
CA TRP A 429 -1.23 7.06 -2.69
C TRP A 429 -2.35 6.99 -1.65
N GLY A 430 -2.49 8.00 -0.77
CA GLY A 430 -3.60 8.06 0.19
C GLY A 430 -4.95 8.07 -0.51
N ASP A 431 -5.07 8.90 -1.54
CA ASP A 431 -6.24 8.99 -2.41
C ASP A 431 -6.56 7.67 -3.14
N TYR A 432 -5.55 6.99 -3.69
CA TYR A 432 -5.74 5.70 -4.36
C TYR A 432 -6.15 4.60 -3.37
N HIS A 433 -5.46 4.50 -2.23
CA HIS A 433 -5.75 3.47 -1.24
C HIS A 433 -7.06 3.71 -0.50
N ALA A 434 -7.52 4.96 -0.40
CA ALA A 434 -8.87 5.26 0.04
C ALA A 434 -9.92 4.71 -0.93
N ARG A 435 -9.70 4.85 -2.24
CA ARG A 435 -10.57 4.28 -3.28
C ARG A 435 -10.52 2.75 -3.28
N GLU A 436 -9.34 2.17 -3.07
CA GLU A 436 -9.16 0.72 -2.97
C GLU A 436 -9.90 0.15 -1.75
N LEU A 437 -9.77 0.82 -0.59
CA LEU A 437 -10.54 0.50 0.62
C LEU A 437 -12.05 0.66 0.40
N ALA A 438 -12.47 1.79 -0.18
CA ALA A 438 -13.87 2.06 -0.47
C ALA A 438 -14.46 0.99 -1.41
N LEU A 439 -13.72 0.56 -2.43
CA LEU A 439 -14.16 -0.48 -3.36
C LEU A 439 -14.26 -1.84 -2.66
N LEU A 440 -13.26 -2.21 -1.86
CA LEU A 440 -13.27 -3.44 -1.07
C LEU A 440 -14.52 -3.51 -0.18
N VAL A 441 -14.77 -2.47 0.60
CA VAL A 441 -15.94 -2.38 1.49
C VAL A 441 -17.25 -2.31 0.71
N HIS A 442 -17.31 -1.54 -0.38
CA HIS A 442 -18.47 -1.45 -1.26
C HIS A 442 -18.88 -2.84 -1.77
N ARG A 443 -17.92 -3.60 -2.31
CA ARG A 443 -18.19 -4.95 -2.82
C ARG A 443 -18.62 -5.91 -1.73
N MET A 444 -17.97 -5.87 -0.57
CA MET A 444 -18.38 -6.67 0.60
C MET A 444 -19.82 -6.34 1.04
N MET A 445 -20.19 -5.05 1.09
CA MET A 445 -21.53 -4.60 1.46
C MET A 445 -22.60 -5.04 0.44
N LYS A 446 -22.26 -5.05 -0.85
CA LYS A 446 -23.16 -5.49 -1.93
C LYS A 446 -23.11 -6.98 -2.22
N ASN A 447 -22.25 -7.73 -1.52
CA ASN A 447 -21.99 -9.15 -1.79
C ASN A 447 -21.54 -9.41 -3.25
N GLU A 448 -20.77 -8.49 -3.82
CA GLU A 448 -20.14 -8.61 -5.13
C GLU A 448 -18.85 -9.47 -5.04
N PRO A 449 -18.30 -9.96 -6.18
CA PRO A 449 -17.03 -10.68 -6.18
C PRO A 449 -15.93 -9.91 -5.44
N TYR A 450 -15.29 -10.58 -4.48
CA TYR A 450 -14.27 -10.00 -3.61
C TYR A 450 -13.14 -9.34 -4.42
N TYR A 451 -12.74 -8.12 -4.03
CA TYR A 451 -11.69 -7.38 -4.71
C TYR A 451 -10.29 -7.85 -4.29
N SER A 452 -9.55 -8.39 -5.24
CA SER A 452 -8.15 -8.81 -5.13
C SER A 452 -7.32 -8.31 -6.31
N TYR A 453 -6.06 -7.97 -6.08
CA TYR A 453 -5.16 -7.63 -7.18
C TYR A 453 -4.94 -8.81 -8.13
N LEU A 454 -5.10 -10.05 -7.65
CA LEU A 454 -4.89 -11.25 -8.44
C LEU A 454 -6.06 -11.56 -9.39
N ASN A 455 -7.21 -10.87 -9.27
CA ASN A 455 -8.32 -11.01 -10.21
C ASN A 455 -7.96 -10.59 -11.66
N CYS A 456 -6.79 -9.96 -11.88
CA CYS A 456 -6.24 -9.73 -13.21
C CYS A 456 -5.64 -10.99 -13.87
N VAL A 457 -5.48 -12.08 -13.13
CA VAL A 457 -5.07 -13.38 -13.67
C VAL A 457 -6.33 -14.22 -13.90
N PRO A 458 -6.49 -14.86 -15.08
CA PRO A 458 -7.58 -15.81 -15.30
C PRO A 458 -7.54 -16.95 -14.29
N ALA A 459 -8.72 -17.38 -13.82
CA ALA A 459 -8.86 -18.50 -12.89
C ALA A 459 -8.47 -19.85 -13.51
#